data_AF-A0A961HVV9-F1
#
_entry.id   AF-A0A961HVV9-F1
#
_cell.length_a   1.000
_cell.length_b   1.000
_cell.length_c   1.000
_cell.angle_alpha   90.00
_cell.angle_beta   90.00
_cell.angle_gamma   90.00
#
_symmetry.space_group_name_H-M   'P 1'
#
loop_
_entity.id
_entity.type
_entity.pdbx_description
1 polymer ?
#
loop_
_entity_poly.entity_id
_entity_poly.type
_entity_poly.pdbx_seq_one_letter_code
_entity_poly.pdbx_strand_id
1 'polypeptide(L)'
;MNQLLFLALHATPLALFYIEINLLDWALCAGLYGLRMFGVTAGYHRYFSHRAFRTGRFFQFCLAVLAQSAAQKGVLWWAANHRRHHAASDTIHDVHSPVQRGFWYAHLGWWFGNDHNKTDLSLVKDFSAYPELRWLDRYHVLPFLGLALITFWIGGWSGLVVGFLLSTLLLFHATLAINSIGHMWGGRRFSTRDASRNNPVLALLTLGEGWHNNHHYFPSAARQGFHPLEIDVTYVVLRFLALTGLVYDLKPLPDRIMRDMRAPHSGNPAAL
;
A
#
# COMPACT_ATOMS: atom_id res chain seq x y z
N MET A 1 -8.49 9.64 -10.08
CA MET A 1 -9.69 10.03 -9.33
C MET A 1 -9.88 11.53 -9.46
N ASN A 2 -11.07 11.99 -9.90
CA ASN A 2 -11.40 13.42 -9.90
C ASN A 2 -11.55 13.89 -8.44
N GLN A 3 -11.14 15.13 -8.15
CA GLN A 3 -11.26 15.77 -6.82
C GLN A 3 -12.68 15.65 -6.25
N LEU A 4 -13.70 15.70 -7.12
CA LEU A 4 -15.10 15.51 -6.73
C LEU A 4 -15.37 14.12 -6.11
N LEU A 5 -14.81 13.05 -6.68
CA LEU A 5 -14.99 11.70 -6.14
C LEU A 5 -14.27 11.55 -4.79
N PHE A 6 -13.13 12.22 -4.62
CA PHE A 6 -12.43 12.27 -3.35
C PHE A 6 -13.26 12.97 -2.27
N LEU A 7 -13.85 14.14 -2.58
CA LEU A 7 -14.72 14.87 -1.66
C LEU A 7 -15.98 14.07 -1.33
N ALA A 8 -16.61 13.43 -2.33
CA ALA A 8 -17.76 12.56 -2.12
C ALA A 8 -17.43 11.39 -1.19
N LEU A 9 -16.24 10.79 -1.34
CA LEU A 9 -15.79 9.72 -0.45
C LEU A 9 -15.65 10.19 1.01
N HIS A 10 -15.23 11.43 1.25
CA HIS A 10 -15.09 11.99 2.60
C HIS A 10 -16.44 12.37 3.24
N ALA A 11 -17.50 12.48 2.44
CA ALA A 11 -18.86 12.65 2.94
C ALA A 11 -19.51 11.34 3.39
N THR A 12 -18.91 10.17 3.08
CA THR A 12 -19.44 8.84 3.45
C THR A 12 -19.83 8.71 4.93
N PRO A 13 -19.06 9.21 5.92
CA PRO A 13 -19.44 9.12 7.33
C PRO A 13 -20.78 9.80 7.65
N LEU A 14 -21.18 10.84 6.91
CA LEU A 14 -22.46 11.51 7.12
C LEU A 14 -23.65 10.60 6.75
N ALA A 15 -23.47 9.71 5.76
CA ALA A 15 -24.51 8.77 5.36
C ALA A 15 -24.79 7.70 6.43
N LEU A 16 -23.87 7.46 7.36
CA LEU A 16 -24.02 6.47 8.43
C LEU A 16 -25.14 6.83 9.42
N PHE A 17 -25.53 8.11 9.50
CA PHE A 17 -26.64 8.56 10.35
C PHE A 17 -28.03 8.29 9.74
N TYR A 18 -28.10 7.91 8.46
CA TYR A 18 -29.35 7.82 7.70
C TYR A 18 -29.62 6.43 7.13
N ILE A 19 -28.75 5.45 7.39
CA ILE A 19 -28.86 4.11 6.84
C ILE A 19 -28.83 3.11 7.99
N GLU A 20 -29.69 2.10 7.92
CA GLU A 20 -29.65 0.97 8.84
C GLU A 20 -28.46 0.07 8.53
N ILE A 21 -27.57 -0.11 9.52
CA ILE A 21 -26.33 -0.86 9.38
C ILE A 21 -26.48 -2.21 10.09
N ASN A 22 -26.10 -3.28 9.40
CA ASN A 22 -26.14 -4.64 9.94
C ASN A 22 -24.74 -5.28 9.98
N LEU A 23 -24.66 -6.52 10.46
CA LEU A 23 -23.39 -7.23 10.61
C LEU A 23 -22.70 -7.54 9.26
N LEU A 24 -23.48 -7.81 8.20
CA LEU A 24 -22.94 -8.08 6.86
C LEU A 24 -22.19 -6.85 6.34
N ASP A 25 -22.71 -5.64 6.59
CA ASP A 25 -22.07 -4.39 6.17
C ASP A 25 -20.68 -4.20 6.78
N TRP A 26 -20.55 -4.47 8.08
CA TRP A 26 -19.26 -4.41 8.79
C TRP A 26 -18.31 -5.53 8.35
N ALA A 27 -18.82 -6.73 8.09
CA ALA A 27 -18.03 -7.83 7.56
C ALA A 27 -17.51 -7.51 6.15
N LEU A 28 -18.35 -6.93 5.29
CA LEU A 28 -17.95 -6.41 3.98
C LEU A 28 -16.90 -5.31 4.14
N CYS A 29 -17.07 -4.39 5.09
CA CYS A 29 -16.13 -3.30 5.34
C CYS A 29 -14.74 -3.83 5.71
N ALA A 30 -14.67 -4.72 6.71
CA ALA A 30 -13.41 -5.32 7.15
C ALA A 30 -12.77 -6.20 6.06
N GLY A 31 -13.57 -7.03 5.39
CA GLY A 31 -13.10 -7.91 4.32
C GLY A 31 -12.56 -7.15 3.12
N LEU A 32 -13.28 -6.14 2.64
CA LEU A 32 -12.87 -5.29 1.52
C LEU A 32 -11.69 -4.39 1.89
N TYR A 33 -11.58 -3.94 3.14
CA TYR A 33 -10.38 -3.25 3.63
C TYR A 33 -9.17 -4.17 3.54
N GLY A 34 -9.23 -5.36 4.15
CA GLY A 34 -8.11 -6.30 4.19
C GLY A 34 -7.68 -6.78 2.81
N LEU A 35 -8.65 -7.18 1.97
CA LEU A 35 -8.39 -7.68 0.62
C LEU A 35 -7.73 -6.62 -0.26
N ARG A 36 -8.22 -5.37 -0.21
CA ARG A 36 -7.66 -4.29 -1.02
C ARG A 36 -6.36 -3.74 -0.46
N MET A 37 -6.20 -3.71 0.86
CA MET A 37 -4.93 -3.36 1.49
C MET A 37 -3.86 -4.36 1.05
N PHE A 38 -4.17 -5.66 1.00
CA PHE A 38 -3.27 -6.65 0.40
C PHE A 38 -2.97 -6.34 -1.08
N GLY A 39 -3.95 -5.88 -1.86
CA GLY A 39 -3.73 -5.39 -3.22
C GLY A 39 -2.73 -4.22 -3.31
N VAL A 40 -2.82 -3.27 -2.37
CA VAL A 40 -1.88 -2.16 -2.28
C VAL A 40 -0.49 -2.66 -1.90
N THR A 41 -0.37 -3.49 -0.86
CA THR A 41 0.92 -3.92 -0.34
C THR A 41 1.61 -4.94 -1.24
N ALA A 42 0.93 -6.02 -1.62
CA ALA A 42 1.50 -7.06 -2.46
C ALA A 42 1.60 -6.61 -3.92
N GLY A 43 0.54 -5.97 -4.44
CA GLY A 43 0.44 -5.55 -5.84
C GLY A 43 1.20 -4.28 -6.11
N TYR A 44 0.61 -3.12 -5.80
CA TYR A 44 1.22 -1.81 -6.09
C TYR A 44 2.65 -1.71 -5.57
N HIS A 45 2.83 -2.06 -4.31
CA HIS A 45 4.08 -1.81 -3.64
C HIS A 45 5.14 -2.88 -3.93
N ARG A 46 4.99 -4.09 -3.38
CA ARG A 46 6.04 -5.12 -3.41
C ARG A 46 6.27 -5.65 -4.82
N TYR A 47 5.22 -5.90 -5.60
CA TYR A 47 5.36 -6.42 -6.96
C TYR A 47 5.70 -5.34 -7.98
N PHE A 48 4.78 -4.41 -8.24
CA PHE A 48 4.92 -3.45 -9.33
C PHE A 48 6.01 -2.40 -9.08
N SER A 49 6.24 -2.00 -7.83
CA SER A 49 7.27 -0.99 -7.53
C SER A 49 8.65 -1.59 -7.28
N HIS A 50 8.75 -2.68 -6.53
CA HIS A 50 10.05 -3.21 -6.06
C HIS A 50 10.48 -4.56 -6.63
N ARG A 51 9.61 -5.23 -7.39
CA ARG A 51 9.85 -6.59 -7.88
C ARG A 51 10.31 -7.53 -6.76
N ALA A 52 9.65 -7.46 -5.62
CA ALA A 52 10.03 -8.21 -4.44
C ALA A 52 9.75 -9.72 -4.58
N PHE A 53 8.98 -10.11 -5.59
CA PHE A 53 8.70 -11.50 -5.95
C PHE A 53 8.36 -11.61 -7.44
N ARG A 54 8.20 -12.85 -7.92
CA ARG A 54 7.75 -13.16 -9.28
C ARG A 54 6.40 -13.88 -9.27
N THR A 55 5.67 -13.73 -10.36
CA THR A 55 4.40 -14.42 -10.60
C THR A 55 4.15 -14.53 -12.11
N GLY A 56 3.18 -15.35 -12.51
CA GLY A 56 2.74 -15.48 -13.90
C GLY A 56 1.92 -14.29 -14.39
N ARG A 57 1.84 -14.10 -15.72
CA ARG A 57 1.14 -12.98 -16.37
C ARG A 57 -0.33 -12.84 -15.95
N PHE A 58 -1.03 -13.96 -15.79
CA PHE A 58 -2.43 -13.96 -15.34
C PHE A 58 -2.56 -13.43 -13.91
N PHE A 59 -1.80 -13.96 -12.96
CA PHE A 59 -1.88 -13.52 -11.57
C PHE A 59 -1.31 -12.10 -11.37
N GLN A 60 -0.33 -11.68 -12.18
CA GLN A 60 0.07 -10.28 -12.31
C GLN A 60 -1.14 -9.39 -12.65
N PHE A 61 -1.95 -9.77 -13.64
CA PHE A 61 -3.15 -9.02 -14.00
C PHE A 61 -4.19 -9.03 -12.85
N CYS A 62 -4.40 -10.16 -12.18
CA CYS A 62 -5.27 -10.25 -11.00
C CYS A 62 -4.82 -9.31 -9.87
N LEU A 63 -3.52 -9.27 -9.57
CA LEU A 63 -2.94 -8.34 -8.60
C LEU A 63 -3.17 -6.88 -9.02
N ALA A 64 -3.05 -6.58 -10.31
CA ALA A 64 -3.30 -5.23 -10.81
C ALA A 64 -4.78 -4.82 -10.66
N VAL A 65 -5.72 -5.70 -11.00
CA VAL A 65 -7.16 -5.48 -10.81
C VAL A 65 -7.46 -5.25 -9.32
N LEU A 66 -6.92 -6.10 -8.45
CA LEU A 66 -7.14 -5.99 -7.02
C LEU A 66 -6.56 -4.68 -6.45
N ALA A 67 -5.33 -4.33 -6.80
CA ALA A 67 -4.71 -3.07 -6.38
C ALA A 67 -5.51 -1.84 -6.85
N GLN A 68 -5.97 -1.85 -8.11
CA GLN A 68 -6.74 -0.75 -8.69
C GLN A 68 -8.15 -0.60 -8.14
N SER A 69 -8.71 -1.63 -7.51
CA SER A 69 -9.96 -1.51 -6.77
C SER A 69 -9.85 -0.66 -5.48
N ALA A 70 -8.64 -0.25 -5.09
CA ALA A 70 -8.37 0.64 -3.96
C ALA A 70 -8.50 2.15 -4.28
N ALA A 71 -8.90 2.51 -5.51
CA ALA A 71 -9.09 3.90 -5.97
C ALA A 71 -7.81 4.78 -6.00
N GLN A 72 -6.62 4.18 -6.07
CA GLN A 72 -5.33 4.91 -6.05
C GLN A 72 -4.68 5.06 -7.44
N LYS A 73 -5.49 5.34 -8.46
CA LYS A 73 -5.09 5.40 -9.89
C LYS A 73 -4.62 4.04 -10.43
N GLY A 74 -3.82 4.01 -11.49
CA GLY A 74 -3.38 2.78 -12.15
C GLY A 74 -2.07 2.23 -11.61
N VAL A 75 -1.80 0.93 -11.80
CA VAL A 75 -0.59 0.26 -11.27
C VAL A 75 0.71 0.84 -11.82
N LEU A 76 0.74 1.26 -13.09
CA LEU A 76 1.94 1.82 -13.69
C LEU A 76 2.17 3.23 -13.16
N TRP A 77 1.10 4.01 -13.00
CA TRP A 77 1.16 5.33 -12.38
C TRP A 77 1.67 5.25 -10.94
N TRP A 78 1.09 4.36 -10.13
CA TRP A 78 1.44 4.20 -8.73
C TRP A 78 2.90 3.77 -8.58
N ALA A 79 3.32 2.74 -9.33
CA ALA A 79 4.68 2.24 -9.28
C ALA A 79 5.72 3.28 -9.75
N ALA A 80 5.42 4.06 -10.79
CA ALA A 80 6.32 5.11 -11.25
C ALA A 80 6.51 6.21 -10.18
N ASN A 81 5.43 6.64 -9.53
CA ASN A 81 5.51 7.64 -8.46
C ASN A 81 6.21 7.10 -7.22
N HIS A 82 5.97 5.84 -6.87
CA HIS A 82 6.65 5.20 -5.74
C HIS A 82 8.15 5.02 -5.97
N ARG A 83 8.56 4.61 -7.19
CA ARG A 83 9.97 4.54 -7.57
C ARG A 83 10.63 5.91 -7.52
N ARG A 84 9.93 6.97 -7.94
CA ARG A 84 10.41 8.36 -7.83
C ARG A 84 10.57 8.78 -6.36
N HIS A 85 9.57 8.47 -5.52
CA HIS A 85 9.66 8.71 -4.08
C HIS A 85 10.90 8.04 -3.49
N HIS A 86 11.13 6.74 -3.72
CA HIS A 86 12.34 6.08 -3.22
C HIS A 86 13.64 6.70 -3.74
N ALA A 87 13.65 7.15 -5.00
CA ALA A 87 14.83 7.77 -5.61
C ALA A 87 15.19 9.13 -4.99
N ALA A 88 14.20 9.89 -4.50
CA ALA A 88 14.35 11.26 -4.06
C ALA A 88 13.67 11.55 -2.70
N SER A 89 13.46 10.52 -1.88
CA SER A 89 12.64 10.57 -0.66
C SER A 89 13.08 11.69 0.27
N ASP A 90 12.12 12.46 0.76
CA ASP A 90 12.32 13.63 1.62
C ASP A 90 13.21 14.76 1.07
N THR A 91 13.53 14.74 -0.21
CA THR A 91 14.12 15.88 -0.92
C THR A 91 13.05 16.77 -1.53
N ILE A 92 13.44 17.92 -2.08
CA ILE A 92 12.51 18.84 -2.77
C ILE A 92 11.76 18.20 -3.96
N HIS A 93 12.28 17.08 -4.50
CA HIS A 93 11.70 16.37 -5.63
C HIS A 93 10.70 15.28 -5.20
N ASP A 94 10.56 15.02 -3.90
CA ASP A 94 9.56 14.12 -3.36
C ASP A 94 8.20 14.83 -3.26
N VAL A 95 7.23 14.36 -4.03
CA VAL A 95 5.93 14.99 -4.20
C VAL A 95 5.05 14.93 -2.95
N HIS A 96 5.37 14.04 -2.01
CA HIS A 96 4.59 13.86 -0.79
C HIS A 96 5.47 13.82 0.46
N SER A 97 6.60 14.54 0.45
CA SER A 97 7.46 14.64 1.63
C SER A 97 6.84 15.52 2.72
N PRO A 98 6.63 14.98 3.94
CA PRO A 98 6.25 15.78 5.08
C PRO A 98 7.41 16.64 5.62
N VAL A 99 8.66 16.26 5.35
CA VAL A 99 9.84 17.05 5.73
C VAL A 99 9.87 18.37 4.97
N GLN A 100 9.51 18.35 3.68
CA GLN A 100 9.55 19.53 2.83
C GLN A 100 8.28 20.39 2.89
N ARG A 101 7.10 19.75 2.99
CA ARG A 101 5.80 20.45 2.85
C ARG A 101 4.85 20.27 4.03
N GLY A 102 5.29 19.58 5.09
CA GLY A 102 4.51 19.37 6.31
C GLY A 102 3.50 18.23 6.22
N PHE A 103 2.96 17.86 7.39
CA PHE A 103 2.07 16.72 7.58
C PHE A 103 0.84 16.74 6.66
N TRP A 104 0.06 17.82 6.68
CA TRP A 104 -1.20 17.90 5.94
C TRP A 104 -1.02 17.83 4.43
N TYR A 105 0.09 18.37 3.92
CA TYR A 105 0.41 18.27 2.51
C TYR A 105 0.77 16.83 2.13
N ALA A 106 1.66 16.18 2.88
CA ALA A 106 2.05 14.78 2.65
C ALA A 106 0.89 13.80 2.83
N HIS A 107 -0.03 14.09 3.75
CA HIS A 107 -1.20 13.26 4.00
C HIS A 107 -2.28 13.48 2.93
N LEU A 108 -2.63 14.71 2.57
CA LEU A 108 -3.77 15.00 1.69
C LEU A 108 -3.41 15.93 0.53
N GLY A 109 -2.68 17.00 0.80
CA GLY A 109 -2.46 18.08 -0.16
C GLY A 109 -1.85 17.64 -1.49
N TRP A 110 -0.87 16.73 -1.47
CA TRP A 110 -0.20 16.26 -2.67
C TRP A 110 -1.14 15.57 -3.67
N TRP A 111 -2.21 14.94 -3.19
CA TRP A 111 -3.19 14.26 -4.03
C TRP A 111 -3.93 15.20 -4.98
N PHE A 112 -4.08 16.47 -4.57
CA PHE A 112 -4.74 17.52 -5.35
C PHE A 112 -3.79 18.25 -6.30
N GLY A 113 -2.49 18.01 -6.18
CA GLY A 113 -1.48 18.61 -7.05
C GLY A 113 -1.58 18.12 -8.50
N ASN A 114 -1.10 18.94 -9.44
CA ASN A 114 -0.95 18.53 -10.83
C ASN A 114 0.38 17.82 -11.12
N ASP A 115 1.29 17.84 -10.14
CA ASP A 115 2.62 17.24 -10.24
C ASP A 115 2.48 15.72 -10.47
N HIS A 116 3.10 15.23 -11.55
CA HIS A 116 3.17 13.80 -11.88
C HIS A 116 1.81 13.09 -12.02
N ASN A 117 0.74 13.81 -12.40
CA ASN A 117 -0.55 13.20 -12.72
C ASN A 117 -0.51 12.28 -13.95
N LYS A 118 0.49 12.44 -14.83
CA LYS A 118 0.74 11.53 -15.96
C LYS A 118 1.65 10.37 -15.54
N THR A 119 1.35 9.17 -16.02
CA THR A 119 2.19 7.99 -15.82
C THR A 119 3.53 8.15 -16.55
N ASP A 120 4.64 8.16 -15.81
CA ASP A 120 5.98 8.15 -16.37
C ASP A 120 6.42 6.72 -16.68
N LEU A 121 6.15 6.28 -17.91
CA LEU A 121 6.45 4.91 -18.35
C LEU A 121 7.96 4.60 -18.38
N SER A 122 8.83 5.61 -18.36
CA SER A 122 10.28 5.40 -18.37
C SER A 122 10.77 4.75 -17.07
N LEU A 123 10.07 5.00 -15.96
CA LEU A 123 10.36 4.43 -14.64
C LEU A 123 9.80 3.02 -14.47
N VAL A 124 8.91 2.56 -15.37
CA VAL A 124 8.19 1.27 -15.28
C VAL A 124 8.20 0.51 -16.60
N LYS A 125 9.30 0.61 -17.39
CA LYS A 125 9.49 -0.10 -18.67
C LYS A 125 9.27 -1.60 -18.58
N ASP A 126 9.60 -2.13 -17.41
CA ASP A 126 9.57 -3.52 -17.04
C ASP A 126 8.14 -4.08 -16.91
N PHE A 127 7.13 -3.21 -16.72
CA PHE A 127 5.71 -3.56 -16.71
C PHE A 127 4.90 -2.88 -17.82
N SER A 128 5.36 -1.74 -18.36
CA SER A 128 4.66 -1.06 -19.45
C SER A 128 4.73 -1.80 -20.79
N ALA A 129 5.58 -2.83 -20.91
CA ALA A 129 5.57 -3.73 -22.06
C ALA A 129 4.28 -4.58 -22.17
N TYR A 130 3.54 -4.77 -21.07
CA TYR A 130 2.32 -5.59 -21.05
C TYR A 130 1.10 -4.75 -21.47
N PRO A 131 0.44 -5.06 -22.62
CA PRO A 131 -0.68 -4.27 -23.12
C PRO A 131 -1.89 -4.27 -22.18
N GLU A 132 -2.17 -5.39 -21.50
CA GLU A 132 -3.26 -5.50 -20.53
C GLU A 132 -3.05 -4.59 -19.32
N LEU A 133 -1.81 -4.38 -18.87
CA LEU A 133 -1.50 -3.46 -17.79
C LEU A 133 -1.63 -2.01 -18.24
N ARG A 134 -1.22 -1.68 -19.46
CA ARG A 134 -1.43 -0.33 -20.03
C ARG A 134 -2.91 -0.01 -20.18
N TRP A 135 -3.70 -0.98 -20.64
CA TRP A 135 -5.15 -0.85 -20.74
C TRP A 135 -5.76 -0.63 -19.36
N LEU A 136 -5.40 -1.46 -18.38
CA LEU A 136 -5.94 -1.34 -17.02
C LEU A 136 -5.50 -0.05 -16.33
N ASP A 137 -4.28 0.42 -16.54
CA ASP A 137 -3.77 1.71 -16.01
C ASP A 137 -4.57 2.89 -16.60
N ARG A 138 -4.86 2.85 -17.90
CA ARG A 138 -5.70 3.86 -18.58
C ARG A 138 -7.12 3.86 -18.04
N TYR A 139 -7.71 2.69 -17.84
CA TYR A 139 -9.08 2.50 -17.35
C TYR A 139 -9.13 2.13 -15.87
N HIS A 140 -8.27 2.75 -15.07
CA HIS A 140 -8.05 2.35 -13.68
C HIS A 140 -9.26 2.46 -12.76
N VAL A 141 -10.30 3.16 -13.19
CA VAL A 141 -11.57 3.27 -12.46
C VAL A 141 -12.42 1.99 -12.56
N LEU A 142 -12.19 1.14 -13.57
CA LEU A 142 -13.06 -0.03 -13.82
C LEU A 142 -13.03 -1.06 -12.67
N PRO A 143 -11.86 -1.46 -12.10
CA PRO A 143 -11.87 -2.37 -10.96
C PRO A 143 -12.60 -1.82 -9.74
N PHE A 144 -12.49 -0.51 -9.50
CA PHE A 144 -13.20 0.16 -8.42
C PHE A 144 -14.72 0.13 -8.65
N LEU A 145 -15.19 0.53 -9.83
CA LEU A 145 -16.63 0.53 -10.16
C LEU A 145 -17.22 -0.87 -10.20
N GLY A 146 -16.48 -1.86 -10.73
CA GLY A 146 -16.90 -3.25 -10.74
C GLY A 146 -17.08 -3.81 -9.33
N LEU A 147 -16.13 -3.53 -8.42
CA LEU A 147 -16.23 -3.96 -7.03
C LEU A 147 -17.34 -3.23 -6.27
N ALA A 148 -17.58 -1.95 -6.56
CA ALA A 148 -18.71 -1.20 -6.03
C ALA A 148 -20.04 -1.86 -6.40
N LEU A 149 -20.20 -2.21 -7.69
CA LEU A 149 -21.39 -2.88 -8.20
C LEU A 149 -21.58 -4.25 -7.54
N ILE A 150 -20.53 -5.07 -7.47
CA ILE A 150 -20.59 -6.38 -6.79
C ILE A 150 -21.02 -6.23 -5.34
N THR A 151 -20.46 -5.25 -4.62
CA THR A 151 -20.80 -5.02 -3.21
C THR A 151 -22.26 -4.59 -3.06
N PHE A 152 -22.74 -3.72 -3.96
CA PHE A 152 -24.15 -3.32 -3.99
C PHE A 152 -25.09 -4.51 -4.25
N TRP A 153 -24.73 -5.41 -5.16
CA TRP A 153 -25.53 -6.63 -5.40
C TRP A 153 -25.62 -7.55 -4.18
N ILE A 154 -24.58 -7.58 -3.33
CA ILE A 154 -24.52 -8.43 -2.13
C ILE A 154 -25.23 -7.80 -0.94
N GLY A 155 -24.95 -6.52 -0.65
CA GLY A 155 -25.38 -5.85 0.58
C GLY A 155 -26.30 -4.64 0.38
N GLY A 156 -26.76 -4.39 -0.86
CA GLY A 156 -27.58 -3.23 -1.18
C GLY A 156 -26.88 -1.89 -0.89
N TRP A 157 -27.67 -0.88 -0.55
CA TRP A 157 -27.15 0.47 -0.26
C TRP A 157 -26.29 0.51 1.01
N SER A 158 -26.66 -0.20 2.07
CA SER A 158 -25.87 -0.25 3.31
C SER A 158 -24.51 -0.92 3.04
N GLY A 159 -24.49 -2.01 2.27
CA GLY A 159 -23.27 -2.68 1.86
C GLY A 159 -22.39 -1.81 0.95
N LEU A 160 -22.98 -1.03 0.05
CA LEU A 160 -22.23 -0.09 -0.77
C LEU A 160 -21.62 1.04 0.08
N VAL A 161 -22.38 1.64 1.00
CA VAL A 161 -21.92 2.79 1.79
C VAL A 161 -20.93 2.36 2.88
N VAL A 162 -21.28 1.38 3.70
CA VAL A 162 -20.45 0.92 4.82
C VAL A 162 -19.43 -0.10 4.33
N GLY A 163 -19.88 -1.10 3.58
CA GLY A 163 -19.00 -2.17 3.10
C GLY A 163 -17.94 -1.64 2.14
N PHE A 164 -18.32 -0.87 1.12
CA PHE A 164 -17.40 -0.45 0.06
C PHE A 164 -16.85 0.97 0.24
N LEU A 165 -17.68 2.00 0.39
CA LEU A 165 -17.21 3.39 0.44
C LEU A 165 -16.43 3.69 1.74
N LEU A 166 -16.96 3.32 2.90
CA LEU A 166 -16.26 3.54 4.18
C LEU A 166 -14.94 2.78 4.23
N SER A 167 -14.90 1.51 3.81
CA SER A 167 -13.63 0.77 3.75
C SER A 167 -12.65 1.36 2.73
N THR A 168 -13.14 1.98 1.64
CA THR A 168 -12.29 2.72 0.69
C THR A 168 -11.68 3.95 1.36
N LEU A 169 -12.48 4.74 2.09
CA LEU A 169 -12.03 5.92 2.81
C LEU A 169 -10.96 5.57 3.85
N LEU A 170 -11.22 4.56 4.68
CA LEU A 170 -10.29 4.07 5.70
C LEU A 170 -8.98 3.58 5.07
N LEU A 171 -9.06 2.79 4.01
CA LEU A 171 -7.89 2.32 3.27
C LEU A 171 -7.09 3.50 2.72
N PHE A 172 -7.75 4.48 2.13
CA PHE A 172 -7.11 5.65 1.54
C PHE A 172 -6.29 6.40 2.59
N HIS A 173 -6.86 6.71 3.75
CA HIS A 173 -6.13 7.34 4.84
C HIS A 173 -5.00 6.47 5.41
N ALA A 174 -5.21 5.16 5.55
CA ALA A 174 -4.16 4.25 6.02
C ALA A 174 -2.94 4.26 5.09
N THR A 175 -3.16 4.31 3.76
CA THR A 175 -2.05 4.41 2.79
C THR A 175 -1.38 5.79 2.81
N LEU A 176 -2.14 6.88 2.90
CA LEU A 176 -1.59 8.23 3.01
C LEU A 176 -0.81 8.44 4.31
N ALA A 177 -1.18 7.75 5.38
CA ALA A 177 -0.47 7.77 6.64
C ALA A 177 0.95 7.21 6.53
N ILE A 178 1.24 6.35 5.55
CA ILE A 178 2.61 5.87 5.30
C ILE A 178 3.48 7.03 4.79
N ASN A 179 2.96 7.86 3.89
CA ASN A 179 3.68 9.04 3.40
C ASN A 179 3.87 10.11 4.49
N SER A 180 2.86 10.29 5.36
CA SER A 180 2.92 11.30 6.42
C SER A 180 3.50 10.76 7.73
N ILE A 181 2.73 9.98 8.49
CA ILE A 181 3.13 9.42 9.79
C ILE A 181 4.38 8.54 9.64
N GLY A 182 4.48 7.74 8.57
CA GLY A 182 5.63 6.87 8.30
C GLY A 182 6.96 7.61 8.10
N HIS A 183 6.95 8.92 7.87
CA HIS A 183 8.14 9.77 7.76
C HIS A 183 8.30 10.75 8.95
N MET A 184 7.40 10.72 9.92
CA MET A 184 7.39 11.67 11.04
C MET A 184 7.45 10.99 12.41
N TRP A 185 6.77 9.86 12.59
CA TRP A 185 6.60 9.26 13.92
C TRP A 185 6.79 7.74 13.93
N GLY A 186 7.75 7.30 14.74
CA GLY A 186 8.06 5.90 14.98
C GLY A 186 9.53 5.71 15.33
N GLY A 187 9.96 4.45 15.41
CA GLY A 187 11.36 4.08 15.64
C GLY A 187 12.20 4.14 14.37
N ARG A 188 13.48 4.45 14.49
CA ARG A 188 14.43 4.41 13.38
C ARG A 188 15.58 3.48 13.73
N ARG A 189 15.54 2.24 13.23
CA ARG A 189 16.57 1.24 13.52
C ARG A 189 17.71 1.29 12.50
N PHE A 190 17.38 1.58 11.25
CA PHE A 190 18.31 1.56 10.14
C PHE A 190 18.64 2.98 9.68
N SER A 191 19.92 3.21 9.40
CA SER A 191 20.37 4.46 8.81
C SER A 191 19.92 4.52 7.35
N THR A 192 19.01 5.46 7.06
CA THR A 192 18.51 5.80 5.73
C THR A 192 18.86 7.25 5.42
N ARG A 193 18.70 7.69 4.17
CA ARG A 193 18.89 9.12 3.80
C ARG A 193 17.65 9.98 4.06
N ASP A 194 16.50 9.34 4.27
CA ASP A 194 15.19 9.95 4.47
C ASP A 194 14.75 9.89 5.94
N ALA A 195 13.59 10.47 6.22
CA ALA A 195 12.97 10.49 7.55
C ALA A 195 12.05 9.29 7.81
N SER A 196 12.13 8.19 7.04
CA SER A 196 11.31 6.99 7.27
C SER A 196 11.43 6.44 8.70
N ARG A 197 10.32 5.93 9.25
CA ARG A 197 10.17 5.41 10.61
C ARG A 197 9.33 4.14 10.63
N ASN A 198 9.69 3.20 11.50
CA ASN A 198 8.89 2.04 11.83
C ASN A 198 7.80 2.39 12.83
N ASN A 199 6.56 2.05 12.53
CA ASN A 199 5.41 2.28 13.38
C ASN A 199 4.52 1.02 13.43
N PRO A 200 4.41 0.35 14.61
CA PRO A 200 3.67 -0.91 14.72
C PRO A 200 2.15 -0.75 14.51
N VAL A 201 1.59 0.42 14.87
CA VAL A 201 0.16 0.71 14.63
C VAL A 201 -0.10 0.83 13.14
N LEU A 202 0.75 1.58 12.42
CA LEU A 202 0.67 1.61 10.97
C LEU A 202 0.85 0.21 10.39
N ALA A 203 1.83 -0.57 10.86
CA ALA A 203 2.10 -1.90 10.33
C ALA A 203 0.89 -2.84 10.47
N LEU A 204 0.14 -2.74 11.58
CA LEU A 204 -1.11 -3.47 11.76
C LEU A 204 -2.18 -3.01 10.75
N LEU A 205 -2.41 -1.70 10.66
CA LEU A 205 -3.43 -1.13 9.77
C LEU A 205 -3.13 -1.40 8.30
N THR A 206 -1.86 -1.34 7.88
CA THR A 206 -1.43 -1.49 6.49
C THR A 206 -0.83 -2.85 6.19
N LEU A 207 -1.12 -3.87 7.01
CA LEU A 207 -0.71 -5.25 6.77
C LEU A 207 0.82 -5.44 6.56
N GLY A 208 1.64 -4.59 7.17
CA GLY A 208 3.10 -4.66 7.17
C GLY A 208 3.83 -3.39 6.73
N GLU A 209 3.16 -2.44 6.04
CA GLU A 209 3.83 -1.27 5.44
C GLU A 209 4.37 -0.27 6.47
N GLY A 210 3.86 -0.32 7.71
CA GLY A 210 4.37 0.51 8.79
C GLY A 210 5.80 0.19 9.22
N TRP A 211 6.42 -0.91 8.76
CA TRP A 211 7.87 -1.14 8.90
C TRP A 211 8.65 -0.31 7.86
N HIS A 212 8.37 0.99 7.82
CA HIS A 212 8.74 1.87 6.72
C HIS A 212 10.24 2.19 6.70
N ASN A 213 10.88 2.31 7.87
CA ASN A 213 12.34 2.49 7.94
C ASN A 213 13.09 1.23 7.49
N ASN A 214 12.59 0.04 7.83
CA ASN A 214 13.15 -1.22 7.32
C ASN A 214 13.02 -1.27 5.80
N HIS A 215 11.83 -0.95 5.28
CA HIS A 215 11.54 -0.92 3.87
C HIS A 215 12.44 0.06 3.11
N HIS A 216 12.60 1.30 3.60
CA HIS A 216 13.49 2.29 2.99
C HIS A 216 14.97 1.91 3.07
N TYR A 217 15.38 1.14 4.08
CA TYR A 217 16.73 0.60 4.17
C TYR A 217 17.00 -0.49 3.13
N PHE A 218 16.04 -1.39 2.89
CA PHE A 218 16.20 -2.46 1.91
C PHE A 218 14.90 -2.74 1.12
N PRO A 219 14.57 -1.90 0.13
CA PRO A 219 13.24 -1.87 -0.49
C PRO A 219 12.91 -3.09 -1.35
N SER A 220 13.93 -3.83 -1.80
CA SER A 220 13.73 -5.00 -2.64
C SER A 220 13.28 -6.26 -1.91
N ALA A 221 13.33 -6.30 -0.57
CA ALA A 221 12.92 -7.49 0.18
C ALA A 221 11.40 -7.72 0.11
N ALA A 222 10.99 -8.99 0.02
CA ALA A 222 9.57 -9.37 0.03
C ALA A 222 8.90 -9.15 1.39
N ARG A 223 9.69 -9.17 2.47
CA ARG A 223 9.27 -8.92 3.85
C ARG A 223 9.78 -7.55 4.29
N GLN A 224 8.93 -6.75 4.93
CA GLN A 224 9.29 -5.43 5.48
C GLN A 224 9.51 -5.47 6.99
N GLY A 225 8.79 -6.33 7.71
CA GLY A 225 9.13 -6.64 9.09
C GLY A 225 10.42 -7.44 9.10
N PHE A 226 11.52 -6.92 9.61
CA PHE A 226 12.78 -7.66 9.61
C PHE A 226 12.84 -8.58 10.82
N HIS A 227 12.58 -8.08 12.02
CA HIS A 227 12.82 -8.82 13.26
C HIS A 227 11.63 -9.68 13.72
N PRO A 228 11.83 -10.56 14.71
CA PRO A 228 10.73 -11.17 15.46
C PRO A 228 9.81 -10.09 16.03
N LEU A 229 8.50 -10.36 16.09
CA LEU A 229 7.42 -9.42 16.48
C LEU A 229 7.12 -8.31 15.46
N GLU A 230 7.94 -8.13 14.42
CA GLU A 230 7.58 -7.26 13.30
C GLU A 230 6.63 -7.99 12.36
N ILE A 231 5.35 -7.97 12.74
CA ILE A 231 4.26 -8.65 12.04
C ILE A 231 4.07 -8.02 10.66
N ASP A 232 4.18 -8.85 9.63
CA ASP A 232 4.01 -8.47 8.24
C ASP A 232 3.00 -9.43 7.60
N VAL A 233 1.72 -9.08 7.70
CA VAL A 233 0.61 -9.93 7.26
C VAL A 233 0.69 -10.17 5.76
N THR A 234 1.06 -9.15 4.98
CA THR A 234 1.25 -9.26 3.53
C THR A 234 2.29 -10.32 3.19
N TYR A 235 3.44 -10.32 3.87
CA TYR A 235 4.48 -11.32 3.64
C TYR A 235 4.01 -12.73 4.01
N VAL A 236 3.25 -12.88 5.10
CA VAL A 236 2.66 -14.17 5.48
C VAL A 236 1.75 -14.69 4.37
N VAL A 237 0.87 -13.86 3.82
CA VAL A 237 -0.01 -14.24 2.70
C VAL A 237 0.81 -14.58 1.45
N LEU A 238 1.84 -13.79 1.12
CA LEU A 238 2.74 -14.08 -0.01
C LEU A 238 3.45 -15.43 0.14
N ARG A 239 3.83 -15.83 1.37
CA ARG A 239 4.40 -17.16 1.63
C ARG A 239 3.40 -18.28 1.37
N PHE A 240 2.13 -18.12 1.76
CA PHE A 240 1.10 -19.11 1.44
C PHE A 240 0.84 -19.20 -0.06
N LEU A 241 0.80 -18.06 -0.77
CA LEU A 241 0.71 -18.05 -2.23
C LEU A 241 1.94 -18.68 -2.91
N ALA A 242 3.09 -18.68 -2.25
CA ALA A 242 4.28 -19.37 -2.75
C ALA A 242 4.16 -20.89 -2.65
N LEU A 243 3.42 -21.41 -1.67
CA LEU A 243 3.15 -22.85 -1.56
C LEU A 243 2.28 -23.38 -2.71
N THR A 244 1.45 -22.52 -3.31
CA THR A 244 0.60 -22.89 -4.46
C THR A 244 1.26 -22.67 -5.82
N GLY A 245 2.47 -22.08 -5.84
CA GLY A 245 3.17 -21.70 -7.08
C GLY A 245 2.60 -20.45 -7.77
N LEU A 246 1.58 -19.79 -7.20
CA LEU A 246 1.06 -18.51 -7.72
C LEU A 246 2.10 -17.39 -7.59
N VAL A 247 2.89 -17.42 -6.52
CA VAL A 247 4.04 -16.53 -6.31
C VAL A 247 5.30 -17.38 -6.18
N TYR A 248 6.44 -16.87 -6.61
CA TYR A 248 7.72 -17.54 -6.46
C TYR A 248 8.85 -16.51 -6.39
N ASP A 249 10.07 -16.96 -6.10
CA ASP A 249 11.26 -16.11 -5.98
C ASP A 249 11.06 -14.90 -5.04
N LEU A 250 10.47 -15.14 -3.86
CA LEU A 250 10.37 -14.13 -2.80
C LEU A 250 11.78 -13.64 -2.43
N LYS A 251 12.09 -12.38 -2.70
CA LYS A 251 13.41 -11.82 -2.44
C LYS A 251 13.69 -11.82 -0.93
N PRO A 252 14.83 -12.38 -0.50
CA PRO A 252 15.17 -12.50 0.92
C PRO A 252 15.56 -11.15 1.53
N LEU A 253 15.69 -11.15 2.85
CA LEU A 253 16.36 -10.06 3.58
C LEU A 253 17.86 -10.05 3.29
N PRO A 254 18.57 -8.93 3.56
CA PRO A 254 20.02 -8.90 3.47
C PRO A 254 20.67 -9.94 4.38
N ASP A 255 21.76 -10.59 3.93
CA ASP A 255 22.48 -11.61 4.71
C ASP A 255 22.94 -11.11 6.08
N ARG A 256 23.32 -9.83 6.19
CA ARG A 256 23.67 -9.22 7.47
C ARG A 256 22.51 -9.30 8.47
N ILE A 257 21.32 -8.89 8.03
CA ILE A 257 20.11 -8.89 8.86
C ILE A 257 19.68 -10.32 9.21
N MET A 258 19.79 -11.25 8.25
CA MET A 258 19.53 -12.68 8.52
C MET A 258 20.52 -13.27 9.53
N ARG A 259 21.79 -12.85 9.50
CA ARG A 259 22.80 -13.24 10.49
C ARG A 259 22.50 -12.66 11.86
N ASP A 260 22.18 -11.38 11.95
CA ASP A 260 21.84 -10.71 13.22
C ASP A 260 20.64 -11.37 13.91
N MET A 261 19.66 -11.87 13.14
CA MET A 261 18.53 -12.65 13.69
C MET A 261 18.89 -14.07 14.16
N ARG A 262 19.91 -14.68 13.57
CA ARG A 262 20.36 -16.05 13.91
C ARG A 262 21.40 -16.04 15.03
N ALA A 263 22.04 -14.91 15.28
CA ALA A 263 22.93 -14.75 16.41
C ALA A 263 22.14 -15.01 17.71
N PRO A 264 22.63 -15.86 18.63
CA PRO A 264 22.05 -15.96 19.96
C PRO A 264 22.00 -14.54 20.54
N HIS A 265 20.89 -14.15 21.14
CA HIS A 265 20.85 -12.91 21.92
C HIS A 265 21.92 -13.03 23.01
N SER A 266 23.11 -12.50 22.76
CA SER A 266 24.06 -12.19 23.82
C SER A 266 23.43 -11.05 24.60
N GLY A 267 22.58 -11.39 25.56
CA GLY A 267 22.02 -10.43 26.49
C GLY A 267 23.17 -9.70 27.15
N ASN A 268 23.37 -8.45 26.76
CA ASN A 268 24.08 -7.51 27.60
C ASN A 268 23.10 -6.40 27.99
N PRO A 269 22.40 -6.55 29.12
CA PRO A 269 21.57 -5.48 29.68
C PRO A 269 22.48 -4.46 30.40
N ALA A 270 23.40 -3.82 29.69
CA ALA A 270 24.27 -2.81 30.26
C ALA A 270 24.64 -1.72 29.23
N ALA A 271 23.74 -0.75 29.09
CA ALA A 271 24.09 0.65 28.95
C ALA A 271 22.85 1.47 29.36
N LEU A 272 22.96 2.07 30.54
CA LEU A 272 22.04 3.06 31.11
C LEU A 272 21.84 4.26 30.18
#